data_AF-A0A925Y0G8-F1
#
_entry.id   AF-A0A925Y0G8-F1
#
_cell.length_a   1.000
_cell.length_b   1.000
_cell.length_c   1.000
_cell.angle_alpha   90.00
_cell.angle_beta   90.00
_cell.angle_gamma   90.00
#
_symmetry.space_group_name_H-M   'P 1'
#
loop_
_entity.id
_entity.type
_entity.pdbx_description
1 polymer ?
#
loop_
_entity_poly.entity_id
_entity_poly.type
_entity_poly.pdbx_seq_one_letter_code
_entity_poly.pdbx_strand_id
1 'polypeptide(L)'
;PDLVKKFAHRPAGDLNRFYEPVVDAIAASGCVIELNTAGWHKPCAEAYPAPDFLELACSAGIPLVISSDAHAPEEVGRDYAKAITLALAAGYRETQLFDKRRRHSEPLSVR
;
A
#
# COMPACT_ATOMS: atom_id res chain seq x y z
N PRO A 1 3.26 -8.80 7.23
CA PRO A 1 4.09 -9.88 6.65
C PRO A 1 4.98 -9.45 5.48
N ASP A 2 4.74 -8.30 4.83
CA ASP A 2 5.42 -7.92 3.58
C ASP A 2 6.83 -7.30 3.74
N LEU A 3 7.08 -6.56 4.83
CA LEU A 3 8.31 -5.78 5.02
C LEU A 3 9.61 -6.60 4.98
N VAL A 4 9.55 -7.92 5.25
CA VAL A 4 10.71 -8.82 5.18
C VAL A 4 11.44 -8.73 3.85
N LYS A 5 10.71 -8.42 2.75
CA LYS A 5 11.29 -8.29 1.42
C LYS A 5 12.25 -7.11 1.27
N LYS A 6 12.22 -6.11 2.17
CA LYS A 6 13.00 -4.85 2.10
C LYS A 6 14.45 -5.02 1.65
N PHE A 7 15.11 -6.10 2.07
CA PHE A 7 16.51 -6.42 1.75
C PHE A 7 16.66 -7.37 0.54
N ALA A 8 15.67 -7.40 -0.36
CA ALA A 8 15.59 -8.32 -1.51
C ALA A 8 15.54 -9.82 -1.13
N HIS A 9 15.10 -10.14 0.09
CA HIS A 9 14.91 -11.52 0.54
C HIS A 9 13.43 -11.87 0.56
N ARG A 10 13.01 -12.82 -0.30
CA ARG A 10 11.62 -13.30 -0.35
C ARG A 10 11.55 -14.78 0.01
N PRO A 11 10.58 -15.21 0.83
CA PRO A 11 10.25 -16.61 0.94
C PRO A 11 9.81 -17.14 -0.43
N ALA A 12 10.17 -18.38 -0.74
CA ALA A 12 9.71 -19.04 -1.96
C ALA A 12 8.27 -19.54 -1.81
N GLY A 13 7.59 -19.70 -2.96
CA GLY A 13 6.24 -20.22 -3.04
C GLY A 13 5.16 -19.16 -2.84
N ASP A 14 3.92 -19.64 -2.68
CA ASP A 14 2.76 -18.77 -2.49
C ASP A 14 2.78 -18.09 -1.11
N LEU A 15 2.69 -16.77 -1.12
CA LEU A 15 2.68 -15.93 0.06
C LEU A 15 1.27 -15.60 0.56
N ASN A 16 0.21 -15.94 -0.20
CA ASN A 16 -1.19 -15.65 0.15
C ASN A 16 -1.56 -16.18 1.53
N ARG A 17 -1.05 -17.35 1.93
CA ARG A 17 -1.23 -17.90 3.28
C ARG A 17 -0.79 -16.97 4.42
N PHE A 18 0.11 -16.03 4.15
CA PHE A 18 0.52 -14.99 5.11
C PHE A 18 -0.25 -13.69 4.95
N TYR A 19 -0.81 -13.43 3.77
CA TYR A 19 -1.55 -12.21 3.44
C TYR A 19 -3.00 -12.32 3.89
N GLU A 20 -3.70 -13.42 3.58
CA GLU A 20 -5.13 -13.61 3.89
C GLU A 20 -5.47 -13.37 5.37
N PRO A 21 -4.77 -13.95 6.37
CA PRO A 21 -5.12 -13.70 7.77
C PRO A 21 -4.91 -12.24 8.20
N VAL A 22 -4.00 -11.53 7.52
CA VAL A 22 -3.72 -10.11 7.78
C VAL A 22 -4.78 -9.24 7.13
N VAL A 23 -5.21 -9.57 5.91
CA VAL A 23 -6.35 -8.93 5.24
C VAL A 23 -7.61 -9.07 6.09
N ASP A 24 -7.92 -10.28 6.56
CA ASP A 24 -9.08 -10.52 7.43
C ASP A 24 -9.03 -9.66 8.70
N ALA A 25 -7.86 -9.58 9.34
CA ALA A 25 -7.68 -8.77 10.55
C ALA A 25 -7.81 -7.26 10.28
N ILE A 26 -7.31 -6.76 9.14
CA ILE A 26 -7.47 -5.35 8.77
C ILE A 26 -8.93 -5.04 8.46
N ALA A 27 -9.61 -5.90 7.69
CA ALA A 27 -11.03 -5.75 7.37
C ALA A 27 -11.90 -5.74 8.63
N ALA A 28 -11.66 -6.66 9.57
CA ALA A 28 -12.39 -6.74 10.83
C ALA A 28 -12.16 -5.54 11.76
N SER A 29 -10.99 -4.89 11.69
CA SER A 29 -10.67 -3.74 12.53
C SER A 29 -11.19 -2.40 11.96
N GLY A 30 -11.57 -2.35 10.69
CA GLY A 30 -11.94 -1.11 10.00
C GLY A 30 -10.77 -0.18 9.71
N CYS A 31 -9.53 -0.70 9.84
CA CYS A 31 -8.31 0.01 9.47
C CYS A 31 -8.18 0.18 7.96
N VAL A 32 -7.20 0.99 7.57
CA VAL A 32 -6.79 1.22 6.18
C VAL A 32 -5.44 0.57 5.94
N ILE A 33 -5.17 0.17 4.70
CA ILE A 33 -3.84 -0.28 4.28
C ILE A 33 -3.03 0.90 3.74
N GLU A 34 -1.74 0.94 4.02
CA GLU A 34 -0.81 1.92 3.45
C GLU A 34 -0.17 1.36 2.18
N LEU A 35 -0.25 2.10 1.07
CA LEU A 35 0.65 1.95 -0.06
C LEU A 35 1.82 2.92 0.10
N ASN A 36 2.97 2.37 0.44
CA ASN A 36 4.19 3.08 0.78
C ASN A 36 5.20 3.02 -0.38
N THR A 37 5.58 4.19 -0.91
CA THR A 37 6.48 4.32 -2.06
C THR A 37 7.95 4.14 -1.72
N ALA A 38 8.34 4.18 -0.44
CA ALA A 38 9.73 4.04 -0.03
C ALA A 38 10.33 2.69 -0.43
N GLY A 39 9.51 1.65 -0.61
CA GLY A 39 9.96 0.33 -1.04
C GLY A 39 10.66 0.30 -2.41
N TRP A 40 10.29 1.21 -3.33
CA TRP A 40 11.00 1.35 -4.61
C TRP A 40 12.44 1.82 -4.45
N HIS A 41 12.78 2.44 -3.32
CA HIS A 41 14.11 2.96 -2.98
C HIS A 41 14.86 2.06 -1.99
N LYS A 42 14.39 0.83 -1.79
CA LYS A 42 15.07 -0.23 -1.02
C LYS A 42 15.50 -1.35 -1.97
N PRO A 43 16.39 -2.27 -1.55
CA PRO A 43 16.83 -3.38 -2.39
C PRO A 43 15.72 -4.21 -3.05
N CYS A 44 14.52 -4.27 -2.47
CA CYS A 44 13.38 -4.96 -3.09
C CYS A 44 12.84 -4.32 -4.37
N ALA A 45 13.11 -3.03 -4.60
CA ALA A 45 12.65 -2.26 -5.76
C ALA A 45 11.13 -2.38 -6.05
N GLU A 46 10.33 -2.53 -5.00
CA GLU A 46 8.87 -2.74 -5.05
C GLU A 46 8.21 -1.97 -3.92
N ALA A 47 7.02 -1.42 -4.15
CA ALA A 47 6.24 -0.75 -3.10
C ALA A 47 5.88 -1.70 -1.94
N TYR A 48 5.46 -1.14 -0.82
CA TYR A 48 4.82 -1.90 0.25
C TYR A 48 3.32 -1.57 0.30
N PRO A 49 2.41 -2.56 0.39
CA PRO A 49 2.69 -3.98 0.24
C PRO A 49 3.05 -4.35 -1.23
N ALA A 50 3.37 -5.63 -1.48
CA ALA A 50 3.50 -6.15 -2.85
C ALA A 50 2.17 -6.01 -3.64
N PRO A 51 2.22 -5.92 -4.99
CA PRO A 51 1.01 -5.78 -5.83
C PRO A 51 -0.09 -6.79 -5.50
N ASP A 52 0.22 -8.10 -5.45
CA ASP A 52 -0.77 -9.15 -5.17
C ASP A 52 -1.44 -8.98 -3.80
N PHE A 53 -0.69 -8.51 -2.79
CA PHE A 53 -1.24 -8.24 -1.46
C PHE A 53 -2.09 -6.95 -1.47
N LEU A 54 -1.72 -5.94 -2.27
CA LEU A 54 -2.54 -4.75 -2.48
C LEU A 54 -3.87 -5.10 -3.17
N GLU A 55 -3.84 -5.96 -4.17
CA GLU A 55 -5.03 -6.48 -4.88
C GLU A 55 -5.96 -7.28 -3.95
N LEU A 56 -5.38 -8.14 -3.11
CA LEU A 56 -6.14 -8.89 -2.10
C LEU A 56 -6.81 -7.95 -1.10
N ALA A 57 -6.10 -6.93 -0.62
CA ALA A 57 -6.66 -5.93 0.29
C ALA A 57 -7.79 -5.12 -0.37
N CYS A 58 -7.64 -4.72 -1.64
CA CYS A 58 -8.70 -4.04 -2.39
C CYS A 58 -9.94 -4.91 -2.54
N SER A 59 -9.75 -6.20 -2.88
CA SER A 59 -10.83 -7.17 -3.06
C SER A 59 -11.61 -7.42 -1.76
N ALA A 60 -10.96 -7.30 -0.60
CA ALA A 60 -11.60 -7.35 0.71
C ALA A 60 -12.26 -6.03 1.15
N GLY A 61 -12.25 -4.99 0.31
CA GLY A 61 -12.85 -3.69 0.62
C GLY A 61 -12.06 -2.86 1.63
N ILE A 62 -10.79 -3.18 1.86
CA ILE A 62 -9.93 -2.41 2.78
C ILE A 62 -9.53 -1.10 2.11
N PRO A 63 -9.85 0.07 2.68
CA PRO A 63 -9.48 1.36 2.09
C PRO A 63 -7.96 1.60 2.09
N LEU A 64 -7.49 2.44 1.17
CA LEU A 64 -6.08 2.73 0.94
C LEU A 64 -5.67 4.12 1.44
N VAL A 65 -4.45 4.28 1.97
CA VAL A 65 -3.74 5.57 2.05
C VAL A 65 -2.41 5.47 1.30
N ILE A 66 -2.02 6.51 0.55
CA ILE A 66 -0.72 6.59 -0.11
C ILE A 66 0.26 7.41 0.72
N SER A 67 1.47 6.89 0.92
CA SER A 67 2.52 7.51 1.73
C SER A 67 3.89 7.37 1.05
N SER A 68 4.77 8.34 1.31
CA SER A 68 6.16 8.30 0.82
C SER A 68 7.18 7.87 1.88
N ASP A 69 6.76 7.85 3.15
CA ASP A 69 7.65 7.58 4.30
C ASP A 69 8.97 8.38 4.22
N ALA A 70 8.81 9.67 3.90
CA ALA A 70 9.90 10.59 3.63
C ALA A 70 10.72 10.87 4.89
N HIS A 71 12.04 10.72 4.77
CA HIS A 71 13.02 11.06 5.80
C HIS A 71 13.87 12.28 5.42
N ALA A 72 13.68 12.82 4.21
CA ALA A 72 14.24 14.09 3.75
C ALA A 72 13.20 14.86 2.92
N PRO A 73 13.29 16.21 2.83
CA PRO A 73 12.31 17.02 2.11
C PRO A 73 12.06 16.61 0.65
N GLU A 74 13.11 16.21 -0.06
CA GLU A 74 13.07 15.74 -1.45
C GLU A 74 12.34 14.40 -1.64
N GLU A 75 12.10 13.66 -0.56
CA GLU A 75 11.38 12.39 -0.60
C GLU A 75 9.87 12.58 -0.45
N VAL A 76 9.40 13.76 -0.04
CA VAL A 76 7.98 14.05 0.16
C VAL A 76 7.23 13.88 -1.14
N GLY A 77 6.29 12.93 -1.17
CA GLY A 77 5.49 12.63 -2.36
C GLY A 77 6.30 11.99 -3.49
N ARG A 78 7.51 11.49 -3.22
CA ARG A 78 8.32 10.78 -4.21
C ARG A 78 7.55 9.59 -4.78
N ASP A 79 7.53 9.50 -6.11
CA ASP A 79 6.82 8.49 -6.90
C ASP A 79 5.30 8.43 -6.71
N TYR A 80 4.66 9.53 -6.28
CA TYR A 80 3.21 9.54 -6.05
C TYR A 80 2.39 9.15 -7.30
N ALA A 81 2.76 9.64 -8.49
CA ALA A 81 2.09 9.26 -9.73
C ALA A 81 2.18 7.75 -10.05
N LYS A 82 3.33 7.14 -9.73
CA LYS A 82 3.52 5.69 -9.86
C LYS A 82 2.67 4.93 -8.85
N ALA A 83 2.51 5.45 -7.63
CA ALA A 83 1.64 4.88 -6.60
C ALA A 83 0.16 4.94 -6.99
N ILE A 84 -0.30 6.05 -7.56
CA ILE A 84 -1.66 6.17 -8.11
C ILE A 84 -1.89 5.12 -9.20
N THR A 85 -0.94 4.96 -10.12
CA THR A 85 -1.04 3.96 -11.20
C THR A 85 -1.17 2.54 -10.64
N LEU A 86 -0.34 2.19 -9.66
CA LEU A 86 -0.39 0.89 -9.00
C LEU A 86 -1.70 0.68 -8.22
N ALA A 87 -2.18 1.70 -7.50
CA ALA A 87 -3.44 1.63 -6.77
C ALA A 87 -4.64 1.42 -7.71
N LEU A 88 -4.69 2.17 -8.83
CA LEU A 88 -5.73 2.02 -9.84
C LEU A 88 -5.72 0.62 -10.46
N ALA A 89 -4.53 0.09 -10.77
CA ALA A 89 -4.34 -1.27 -11.28
C ALA A 89 -4.83 -2.33 -10.29
N ALA A 90 -4.59 -2.13 -8.99
CA ALA A 90 -5.07 -3.02 -7.94
C ALA A 90 -6.58 -2.96 -7.68
N GLY A 91 -7.29 -2.00 -8.30
CA GLY A 91 -8.75 -1.86 -8.20
C GLY A 91 -9.23 -0.66 -7.39
N TYR A 92 -8.34 0.07 -6.71
CA TYR A 92 -8.71 1.26 -5.96
C TYR A 92 -9.20 2.39 -6.88
N ARG A 93 -10.09 3.23 -6.35
CA ARG A 93 -10.61 4.44 -7.04
C ARG A 93 -10.46 5.71 -6.23
N GLU A 94 -10.16 5.56 -4.95
CA GLU A 94 -9.99 6.65 -3.99
C GLU A 94 -8.87 6.30 -3.00
N THR A 95 -8.27 7.34 -2.42
CA THR A 95 -7.38 7.25 -1.26
C THR A 95 -8.05 7.91 -0.07
N GLN A 96 -7.71 7.47 1.12
CA GLN A 96 -8.21 8.01 2.36
C GLN A 96 -7.26 9.09 2.87
N LEU A 97 -7.84 10.16 3.40
CA LEU A 97 -7.19 11.20 4.16
C LEU A 97 -7.75 11.23 5.58
N PHE A 98 -6.95 11.73 6.52
CA PHE A 98 -7.33 11.80 7.92
C PHE A 98 -7.07 13.20 8.48
N ASP A 99 -8.12 13.85 8.99
CA ASP A 99 -8.02 15.08 9.79
C ASP A 99 -8.61 14.80 11.17
N LYS A 100 -7.83 15.01 12.24
CA LYS A 100 -8.25 14.73 13.63
C LYS A 100 -8.90 13.35 13.80
N ARG A 101 -8.29 12.33 13.18
CA ARG A 101 -8.75 10.92 13.16
C ARG A 101 -10.10 10.71 12.46
N ARG A 102 -10.61 11.71 11.73
CA ARG A 102 -11.78 11.59 10.87
C ARG A 102 -11.33 11.31 9.45
N ARG A 103 -11.81 10.18 8.92
CA ARG A 103 -11.52 9.71 7.57
C ARG A 103 -12.40 10.42 6.54
N HIS A 104 -11.82 10.82 5.42
CA HIS A 104 -12.54 11.24 4.21
C HIS A 104 -11.83 10.68 2.98
N SER A 105 -12.59 10.47 1.90
CA SER A 105 -12.09 9.91 0.64
C SER A 105 -11.76 11.01 -0.37
N GLU A 106 -10.68 10.81 -1.13
CA GLU A 106 -10.28 11.63 -2.27
C GLU A 106 -10.12 10.77 -3.52
N PRO A 107 -10.67 11.15 -4.68
CA PRO A 107 -10.53 10.38 -5.92
C PRO A 107 -9.08 10.23 -6.37
N LEU A 108 -8.72 9.02 -6.79
CA LEU A 108 -7.43 8.77 -7.45
C LEU A 108 -7.53 9.21 -8.91
N SER A 109 -6.67 10.15 -9.31
CA SER A 109 -6.53 10.58 -10.70
C SER A 109 -5.06 10.70 -11.07
N VAL A 110 -4.70 10.18 -12.26
CA VAL A 110 -3.41 10.46 -12.87
C VAL A 110 -3.52 11.85 -13.49
N ARG A 111 -2.67 12.78 -13.03
CA ARG A 111 -2.54 14.10 -13.66
C ARG A 111 -1.66 14.02 -14.89
#